data_AF-A0A3N5RI39-F1
#
_entry.id   AF-A0A3N5RI39-F1
#
_cell.length_a   1.000
_cell.length_b   1.000
_cell.length_c   1.000
_cell.angle_alpha   90.00
_cell.angle_beta   90.00
_cell.angle_gamma   90.00
#
_symmetry.space_group_name_H-M   'P 1'
#
loop_
_entity.id
_entity.type
_entity.pdbx_description
1 polymer ?
#
loop_
_entity_poly.entity_id
_entity_poly.type
_entity_poly.pdbx_seq_one_letter_code
_entity_poly.pdbx_strand_id
1 'polypeptide(L)'
;MESFIKLVDKLNNKIGIAVSWLTVVLVLITCYDVAVRYIFEESSAAFQEIEWHLFAIIFLAAAAYTLKSDDHVRVDLFYSRFPIKRKALIDFIGSILFLIPFCMLVIW
;
A
#
# COMPACT_ATOMS: atom_id res chain seq x y z
N MET A 1 -7.24 12.18 -23.42
CA MET A 1 -6.28 12.06 -22.30
C MET A 1 -6.96 12.25 -20.95
N GLU A 2 -7.66 13.38 -20.71
CA GLU A 2 -8.25 13.67 -19.39
C GLU A 2 -9.28 12.65 -18.89
N SER A 3 -10.11 12.10 -19.78
CA SER A 3 -11.13 11.10 -19.40
C SER A 3 -10.48 9.82 -18.84
N PHE A 4 -9.37 9.38 -19.43
CA PHE A 4 -8.63 8.21 -18.98
C PHE A 4 -8.02 8.42 -17.60
N ILE A 5 -7.38 9.58 -17.38
CA ILE A 5 -6.79 9.93 -16.07
C ILE A 5 -7.87 9.94 -14.99
N LYS A 6 -9.01 10.60 -15.25
CA LYS A 6 -10.14 10.65 -14.31
C LYS A 6 -10.72 9.26 -14.01
N LEU A 7 -10.73 8.36 -14.99
CA LEU A 7 -11.16 6.97 -14.79
C LEU A 7 -10.22 6.23 -13.85
N VAL A 8 -8.91 6.25 -14.13
CA VAL A 8 -7.88 5.61 -13.29
C VAL A 8 -7.93 6.17 -11.87
N ASP A 9 -8.03 7.49 -11.73
CA ASP A 9 -8.12 8.15 -10.44
C ASP A 9 -9.34 7.73 -9.63
N LYS A 10 -10.49 7.56 -10.31
CA LYS A 10 -11.74 7.13 -9.67
C LYS A 10 -11.67 5.66 -9.26
N LEU A 11 -11.04 4.81 -10.08
CA LEU A 11 -10.81 3.41 -9.75
C LEU A 11 -9.88 3.29 -8.54
N ASN A 12 -8.73 3.96 -8.55
CA ASN A 12 -7.79 3.96 -7.42
C ASN A 12 -8.44 4.44 -6.13
N ASN A 13 -9.24 5.52 -6.18
CA ASN A 13 -9.97 6.00 -5.00
C ASN A 13 -10.97 4.98 -4.47
N LYS A 14 -11.75 4.34 -5.36
CA LYS A 14 -12.73 3.32 -4.96
C LYS A 14 -12.05 2.10 -4.35
N ILE A 15 -10.97 1.62 -4.98
CA ILE A 15 -10.20 0.47 -4.50
C ILE A 15 -9.58 0.81 -3.15
N GLY A 16 -8.92 1.97 -3.01
CA GLY A 16 -8.31 2.39 -1.75
C GLY A 16 -9.31 2.47 -0.59
N ILE A 17 -10.50 3.07 -0.82
CA ILE A 17 -11.55 3.16 0.19
C ILE A 17 -12.17 1.78 0.50
N ALA A 18 -12.31 0.90 -0.49
CA ALA A 18 -12.84 -0.44 -0.24
C ALA A 18 -11.84 -1.29 0.56
N VAL A 19 -10.55 -1.21 0.23
CA VAL A 19 -9.47 -1.96 0.86
C VAL A 19 -9.18 -1.47 2.28
N SER A 20 -9.37 -0.18 2.58
CA SER A 20 -9.14 0.34 3.94
C SER A 20 -10.02 -0.32 5.00
N TRP A 21 -11.19 -0.84 4.63
CA TRP A 21 -12.03 -1.64 5.54
C TRP A 21 -11.39 -2.96 5.95
N LEU A 22 -10.53 -3.55 5.10
CA LEU A 22 -9.78 -4.76 5.45
C LEU A 22 -8.77 -4.47 6.57
N THR A 23 -8.29 -3.23 6.71
CA THR A 23 -7.43 -2.84 7.85
C THR A 23 -8.17 -2.97 9.17
N VAL A 24 -9.46 -2.63 9.22
CA VAL A 24 -10.28 -2.83 10.42
C VAL A 24 -10.40 -4.32 10.74
N VAL A 25 -10.62 -5.16 9.72
CA VAL A 25 -10.68 -6.62 9.89
C VAL A 25 -9.34 -7.17 10.40
N LEU A 26 -8.22 -6.71 9.84
CA LEU A 26 -6.88 -7.10 10.28
C LEU A 26 -6.66 -6.77 11.76
N VAL A 27 -6.98 -5.53 12.17
CA VAL A 27 -6.84 -5.12 13.58
C VAL A 27 -7.69 -5.99 14.50
N LEU A 28 -8.92 -6.32 14.12
CA LEU A 28 -9.78 -7.19 14.94
C LEU A 28 -9.20 -8.60 15.08
N ILE A 29 -8.67 -9.17 13.99
CA ILE A 29 -8.02 -10.49 14.01
C ILE A 29 -6.78 -10.44 14.89
N THR A 30 -5.92 -9.43 14.74
CA THR A 30 -4.71 -9.29 15.56
C THR A 30 -5.02 -9.06 17.03
N CYS A 31 -6.03 -8.25 17.36
CA CYS A 31 -6.48 -8.10 18.74
C CYS A 31 -6.99 -9.42 19.32
N TYR A 32 -7.74 -10.19 18.53
CA TYR A 32 -8.23 -11.50 18.94
C TYR A 32 -7.07 -12.48 19.16
N ASP A 33 -6.13 -12.60 18.21
CA ASP A 33 -4.99 -13.50 18.31
C ASP A 33 -4.11 -13.16 19.51
N VAL A 34 -3.83 -11.88 19.74
CA VAL A 34 -3.10 -11.38 20.92
C VAL A 34 -3.86 -11.71 22.21
N ALA A 35 -5.17 -11.47 22.27
CA ALA A 35 -5.97 -11.78 23.46
C ALA A 35 -5.95 -13.28 23.76
N VAL A 36 -6.11 -14.14 22.75
CA VAL A 36 -6.09 -15.59 22.95
C VAL A 36 -4.72 -16.06 23.44
N ARG A 37 -3.66 -15.53 22.83
CA ARG A 37 -2.28 -15.86 23.20
C ARG A 37 -1.93 -15.51 24.63
N TYR A 38 -2.41 -14.39 25.16
CA TYR A 38 -2.06 -13.97 26.51
C TYR A 38 -3.05 -14.42 27.59
N ILE A 39 -4.32 -14.63 27.26
CA ILE A 39 -5.34 -15.06 28.23
C ILE A 39 -5.41 -16.58 28.33
N PHE A 40 -5.34 -17.28 27.20
CA PHE A 40 -5.45 -18.74 27.12
C PHE A 40 -4.10 -19.43 26.92
N GLU A 41 -3.01 -18.69 26.77
CA GLU A 41 -1.66 -19.22 26.49
C GLU A 41 -1.59 -20.08 25.21
N GLU A 42 -2.57 -19.93 24.31
CA GLU A 42 -2.66 -20.66 23.04
C GLU A 42 -2.30 -19.77 21.85
N SER A 43 -1.53 -20.30 20.91
CA SER A 43 -1.21 -19.62 19.65
C SER A 43 -1.51 -20.52 18.45
N SER A 44 -2.10 -19.95 17.39
CA SER A 44 -2.36 -20.68 16.16
C SER A 44 -1.63 -20.06 14.98
N ALA A 45 -0.84 -20.87 14.28
CA ALA A 45 -0.21 -20.46 13.03
C ALA A 45 -1.24 -20.00 11.99
N ALA A 46 -2.48 -20.53 12.03
CA ALA A 46 -3.52 -20.14 11.10
C ALA A 46 -3.92 -18.66 11.23
N PHE A 47 -3.96 -18.10 12.45
CA PHE A 47 -4.22 -16.67 12.62
C PHE A 47 -3.09 -15.83 12.04
N GLN A 48 -1.85 -16.23 12.28
CA GLN A 48 -0.68 -15.53 11.75
C GLN A 48 -0.59 -15.58 10.22
N GLU A 49 -0.94 -16.72 9.61
CA GLU A 49 -1.06 -16.84 8.15
C GLU A 49 -2.13 -15.89 7.60
N ILE A 50 -3.32 -15.86 8.21
CA ILE A 50 -4.41 -14.96 7.77
C ILE A 50 -4.00 -13.49 7.89
N GLU A 51 -3.35 -13.11 9.00
CA GLU A 51 -2.87 -11.75 9.23
C GLU A 51 -1.89 -11.31 8.15
N TRP A 52 -0.89 -12.15 7.82
CA TRP A 52 0.09 -11.83 6.80
C TRP A 52 -0.58 -11.70 5.43
N HIS A 53 -1.43 -12.65 5.03
CA HIS A 53 -2.10 -12.59 3.74
C HIS A 53 -3.02 -11.36 3.64
N LEU A 54 -3.77 -11.05 4.69
CA LEU A 54 -4.64 -9.88 4.73
C LEU A 54 -3.82 -8.58 4.66
N PHE A 55 -2.71 -8.50 5.39
CA PHE A 55 -1.78 -7.37 5.32
C PHE A 55 -1.20 -7.20 3.91
N ALA A 56 -0.78 -8.28 3.26
CA ALA A 56 -0.25 -8.23 1.90
C ALA A 56 -1.28 -7.71 0.90
N ILE A 57 -2.53 -8.17 0.99
CA ILE A 57 -3.65 -7.67 0.15
C ILE A 57 -3.86 -6.19 0.39
N ILE A 58 -3.91 -5.74 1.64
CA ILE A 58 -4.09 -4.32 1.99
C ILE A 58 -2.96 -3.49 1.39
N PHE A 59 -1.71 -3.89 1.62
CA PHE A 59 -0.53 -3.16 1.18
C PHE A 59 -0.48 -3.04 -0.35
N LEU A 60 -0.62 -4.15 -1.06
CA LEU A 60 -0.50 -4.17 -2.52
C LEU A 60 -1.69 -3.45 -3.20
N ALA A 61 -2.91 -3.65 -2.71
CA ALA A 61 -4.10 -3.04 -3.31
C ALA A 61 -4.23 -1.54 -2.98
N ALA A 62 -3.71 -1.10 -1.83
CA ALA A 62 -3.68 0.32 -1.47
C ALA A 62 -2.48 1.07 -2.06
N ALA A 63 -1.42 0.37 -2.51
CA ALA A 63 -0.20 1.01 -3.01
C ALA A 63 -0.46 2.04 -4.13
N ALA A 64 -1.33 1.73 -5.10
CA ALA A 64 -1.67 2.67 -6.16
C ALA A 64 -2.41 3.92 -5.66
N TYR A 65 -3.25 3.78 -4.63
CA TYR A 65 -3.95 4.89 -3.99
C TYR A 65 -2.98 5.79 -3.22
N THR A 66 -2.07 5.20 -2.44
CA THR A 66 -1.05 5.92 -1.68
C THR A 66 -0.04 6.61 -2.61
N LEU A 67 0.32 5.97 -3.74
CA LEU A 67 1.22 6.56 -4.73
C LEU A 67 0.59 7.78 -5.41
N LYS A 68 -0.71 7.67 -5.76
CA LYS A 68 -1.46 8.79 -6.32
C LYS A 68 -1.54 9.99 -5.36
N SER A 69 -1.63 9.73 -4.06
CA SER A 69 -1.76 10.76 -3.02
C SER A 69 -0.42 11.35 -2.58
N ASP A 70 0.70 10.82 -3.08
CA ASP A 70 2.07 11.16 -2.64
C ASP A 70 2.30 10.95 -1.13
N ASP A 71 1.54 10.03 -0.53
CA ASP A 71 1.58 9.70 0.90
C ASP A 71 2.56 8.56 1.23
N HIS A 72 3.36 8.13 0.24
CA HIS A 72 4.43 7.17 0.50
C HIS A 72 5.51 7.82 1.35
N VAL A 73 5.97 7.13 2.39
CA VAL A 73 7.06 7.61 3.23
C VAL A 73 8.32 7.77 2.38
N ARG A 74 8.71 9.02 2.16
CA ARG A 74 9.81 9.43 1.29
C ARG A 74 10.74 10.38 2.05
N VAL A 75 12.05 10.25 1.82
CA VAL A 75 13.06 11.11 2.44
C VAL A 75 13.46 12.21 1.46
N ASP A 76 12.83 13.39 1.57
CA ASP A 76 12.93 14.47 0.57
C ASP A 76 13.89 15.61 0.93
N LEU A 77 15.16 15.30 1.23
CA LEU A 77 16.13 16.35 1.59
C LEU A 77 16.36 17.37 0.46
N PHE A 78 16.51 16.88 -0.78
CA PHE A 78 16.77 17.70 -1.96
C PHE A 78 15.55 17.86 -2.86
N TYR A 79 14.70 16.83 -2.93
CA TYR A 79 13.53 16.79 -3.80
C TYR A 79 12.57 17.95 -3.51
N SER A 80 12.34 18.27 -2.22
CA SER A 80 11.45 19.33 -1.78
C SER A 80 11.74 20.70 -2.42
N ARG A 81 13.02 21.01 -2.68
CA ARG A 81 13.51 22.28 -3.24
C ARG A 81 13.45 22.38 -4.77
N PHE A 82 13.15 21.28 -5.47
CA PHE A 82 13.16 21.27 -6.93
C PHE A 82 11.89 21.87 -7.56
N PRO A 83 11.98 22.48 -8.76
CA PRO A 83 10.82 22.93 -9.50
C PRO A 83 9.97 21.75 -9.99
N ILE A 84 8.67 21.98 -10.19
CA ILE A 84 7.68 20.95 -10.54
C ILE A 84 8.09 20.05 -11.72
N LYS A 85 8.76 20.62 -12.74
CA LYS A 85 9.23 19.87 -13.91
C LYS A 85 10.32 18.86 -13.56
N ARG A 86 11.23 19.21 -12.64
CA ARG A 86 12.29 18.30 -12.20
C ARG A 86 11.74 17.22 -11.28
N LYS A 87 10.79 17.58 -10.41
CA LYS A 87 10.05 16.62 -9.58
C LYS A 87 9.37 15.55 -10.44
N ALA A 88 8.55 15.97 -11.40
CA ALA A 88 7.86 15.06 -12.32
C ALA A 88 8.82 14.18 -13.13
N LEU A 89 9.97 14.71 -13.55
CA LEU A 89 10.99 13.93 -14.27
C LEU A 89 11.63 12.87 -13.36
N ILE A 90 11.96 13.23 -12.11
CA ILE A 90 12.53 12.30 -11.13
C ILE A 90 11.51 11.21 -10.78
N ASP A 91 10.25 11.56 -10.54
CA ASP A 91 9.20 10.59 -10.21
C ASP A 91 8.96 9.63 -11.39
N PHE A 92 8.96 10.14 -12.63
CA PHE A 92 8.81 9.33 -13.83
C PHE A 92 9.97 8.35 -14.01
N ILE A 93 11.21 8.84 -13.97
CA ILE A 93 12.41 8.00 -14.11
C ILE A 93 12.49 7.00 -12.96
N GLY A 94 12.23 7.44 -11.73
CA GLY A 94 12.25 6.59 -10.54
C GLY A 94 11.19 5.49 -10.61
N SER A 95 10.00 5.82 -11.11
CA SER A 95 8.95 4.82 -11.33
C SER A 95 9.37 3.76 -12.34
N ILE A 96 10.02 4.16 -13.44
CA ILE A 96 10.46 3.22 -14.47
C ILE A 96 11.64 2.36 -14.01
N LEU A 97 12.63 2.94 -13.32
CA LEU A 97 13.87 2.24 -12.97
C LEU A 97 13.80 1.47 -11.66
N PHE A 98 12.92 1.85 -10.74
CA PHE A 98 12.83 1.21 -9.42
C PHE A 98 11.47 0.57 -9.18
N LEU A 99 10.36 1.30 -9.38
CA LEU A 99 9.04 0.78 -9.07
C LEU A 99 8.61 -0.36 -10.02
N ILE A 100 8.73 -0.17 -11.34
CA ILE A 100 8.34 -1.21 -12.31
C ILE A 100 9.16 -2.50 -12.13
N PRO A 101 10.50 -2.47 -12.02
CA PRO A 101 11.30 -3.66 -11.73
C PRO A 101 10.93 -4.32 -10.40
N PHE A 102 10.67 -3.54 -9.36
CA PHE A 102 10.19 -4.09 -8.09
C PHE A 102 8.85 -4.81 -8.25
N CYS A 103 7.87 -4.21 -8.96
CA CYS A 103 6.60 -4.87 -9.24
C CYS A 103 6.78 -6.17 -10.04
N MET A 104 7.68 -6.20 -11.01
CA MET A 104 7.99 -7.42 -11.77
C MET A 104 8.58 -8.52 -10.86
N LEU A 105 9.46 -8.14 -9.93
CA LEU A 105 10.02 -9.06 -8.95
C LEU A 105 8.98 -9.60 -7.97
N VAL A 106 8.02 -8.77 -7.54
CA VAL A 106 6.96 -9.18 -6.61
C VAL A 106 5.93 -10.12 -7.27
N ILE A 107 5.74 -10.00 -8.59
CA ILE A 107 4.80 -10.84 -9.35
C ILE A 107 5.35 -12.26 -9.58
N TRP A 108 6.66 -12.44 -9.61
CA TRP A 108 7.34 -13.71 -9.91
C TRP A 108 7.72 -14.48 -8.65
#